data_AF-A0A6M0BJY0-F1
#
_entry.id   AF-A0A6M0BJY0-F1
#
_cell.length_a   1.000
_cell.length_b   1.000
_cell.length_c   1.000
_cell.angle_alpha   90.00
_cell.angle_beta   90.00
_cell.angle_gamma   90.00
#
_symmetry.space_group_name_H-M   'P 1'
#
loop_
_entity.id
_entity.type
_entity.pdbx_description
1 polymer ?
#
loop_
_entity_poly.entity_id
_entity_poly.type
_entity_poly.pdbx_seq_one_letter_code
_entity_poly.pdbx_strand_id
1 'polypeptide(L)' 'MATLKTHVSLNVTDLHKSVTFYQAMFGVSPVKYKADYAKFDLANPPLNLTLELNPNMHSGGT' A
#
# COMPACT_ATOMS: atom_id res chain seq x y z
N MET A 1 -14.49 -4.20 21.22
CA MET A 1 -13.74 -5.42 20.81
C MET A 1 -12.63 -4.98 19.86
N ALA A 2 -11.43 -5.54 19.96
CA ALA A 2 -10.35 -5.22 19.03
C ALA A 2 -10.59 -5.93 17.68
N THR A 3 -10.48 -5.20 16.57
CA THR A 3 -10.58 -5.76 15.22
C THR A 3 -9.20 -6.22 14.77
N LEU A 4 -9.04 -7.51 14.48
CA LEU A 4 -7.81 -8.03 13.87
C LEU A 4 -7.79 -7.62 12.39
N LYS A 5 -6.69 -7.01 11.95
CA LYS A 5 -6.47 -6.65 10.55
C LYS A 5 -5.29 -7.43 10.00
N THR A 6 -5.47 -8.04 8.83
CA THR A 6 -4.35 -8.62 8.09
C THR A 6 -3.36 -7.53 7.74
N HIS A 7 -2.07 -7.81 7.87
CA HIS A 7 -1.01 -6.89 7.45
C HIS A 7 -0.35 -7.40 6.18
N VAL A 8 -0.33 -6.57 5.14
CA VAL A 8 0.32 -6.88 3.85
C VAL A 8 1.32 -5.77 3.57
N SER A 9 2.57 -6.13 3.31
CA SER A 9 3.60 -5.23 2.79
C SER A 9 3.91 -5.61 1.36
N LEU A 10 3.92 -4.62 0.48
CA LEU A 10 4.27 -4.76 -0.93
C LEU A 10 5.47 -3.86 -1.24
N ASN A 11 6.49 -4.45 -1.85
CA ASN A 11 7.55 -3.69 -2.50
C ASN A 11 7.04 -3.18 -3.85
N VAL A 12 7.22 -1.89 -4.12
CA VAL A 12 6.79 -1.23 -5.36
C VAL A 12 7.96 -0.49 -6.00
N THR A 13 7.96 -0.41 -7.32
CA THR A 13 9.01 0.30 -8.09
C THR A 13 8.69 1.78 -8.30
N ASP A 14 7.41 2.17 -8.18
CA ASP A 14 6.93 3.56 -8.26
C ASP A 14 5.84 3.79 -7.22
N LEU A 15 6.21 4.43 -6.11
CA LEU A 15 5.31 4.63 -4.98
C LEU A 15 4.12 5.53 -5.35
N HIS A 16 4.35 6.57 -6.15
CA HIS A 16 3.30 7.53 -6.49
C HIS A 16 2.21 6.88 -7.36
N LYS A 17 2.62 6.09 -8.36
CA LYS A 17 1.68 5.32 -9.18
C LYS A 17 0.91 4.29 -8.34
N SER A 18 1.60 3.55 -7.47
CA SER A 18 0.94 2.56 -6.62
C SER A 18 -0.04 3.19 -5.63
N VAL A 19 0.31 4.31 -5.00
CA VAL A 19 -0.60 5.05 -4.13
C VAL A 19 -1.84 5.51 -4.89
N THR A 20 -1.66 6.08 -6.09
CA THR A 20 -2.78 6.52 -6.94
C THR A 20 -3.71 5.35 -7.27
N PHE A 21 -3.15 4.19 -7.63
CA PHE A 21 -3.91 2.98 -7.91
C PHE A 21 -4.72 2.51 -6.69
N TYR A 22 -4.08 2.32 -5.53
CA TYR A 22 -4.77 1.80 -4.34
C TYR A 22 -5.75 2.81 -3.74
N GLN A 23 -5.48 4.11 -3.88
CA GLN A 23 -6.44 5.14 -3.51
C GLN A 23 -7.69 5.09 -4.39
N ALA A 24 -7.54 4.89 -5.70
CA ALA A 24 -8.68 4.70 -6.60
C ALA A 24 -9.44 3.38 -6.32
N MET A 25 -8.71 2.32 -6.01
CA MET A 25 -9.28 0.99 -5.71
C MET A 25 -10.11 0.99 -4.43
N PHE A 26 -9.60 1.61 -3.36
CA PHE A 26 -10.25 1.58 -2.05
C PHE A 26 -11.11 2.82 -1.76
N GLY A 27 -11.01 3.87 -2.57
CA GLY A 27 -11.71 5.13 -2.36
C GLY A 27 -11.25 5.89 -1.11
N VAL A 28 -10.08 5.55 -0.55
CA VAL A 28 -9.52 6.18 0.66
C VAL A 28 -8.09 6.63 0.42
N SER A 29 -7.71 7.76 1.02
CA SER A 29 -6.33 8.23 1.01
C SER A 29 -5.46 7.43 2.00
N PRO A 30 -4.14 7.32 1.75
CA PRO A 30 -3.24 6.68 2.70
C PRO A 30 -3.21 7.46 4.03
N VAL A 31 -3.20 6.74 5.15
CA VAL A 31 -3.06 7.31 6.50
C VAL A 31 -1.63 7.81 6.78
N LYS A 32 -0.66 7.36 5.98
CA LYS A 32 0.72 7.83 6.02
C LYS A 32 1.29 7.79 4.61
N TYR A 33 1.92 8.88 4.19
CA TYR A 33 2.57 8.98 2.89
C TYR A 33 3.90 9.72 3.03
N LYS A 34 4.97 9.10 2.55
CA LYS A 34 6.37 9.54 2.59
C LYS A 34 7.02 9.29 1.22
N ALA A 35 8.26 9.75 1.04
CA ALA A 35 8.99 9.59 -0.22
C ALA A 35 9.18 8.12 -0.65
N ASP A 36 9.34 7.21 0.32
CA ASP A 36 9.66 5.80 0.13
C ASP A 36 8.63 4.84 0.74
N TYR A 37 7.53 5.37 1.30
CA TYR A 37 6.58 4.59 2.06
C TYR A 37 5.16 5.14 2.01
N ALA A 38 4.17 4.26 1.89
CA ALA A 38 2.77 4.60 2.11
C ALA A 38 2.05 3.53 2.94
N LYS A 39 1.01 3.94 3.68
CA LYS A 39 0.17 3.04 4.48
C LYS A 39 -1.31 3.36 4.26
N PHE A 40 -2.09 2.32 4.04
CA PHE A 40 -3.55 2.35 4.02
C PHE A 40 -4.08 1.55 5.22
N ASP A 41 -5.01 2.14 5.96
CA ASP A 41 -5.73 1.45 7.03
C ASP A 41 -7.20 1.35 6.63
N LEU A 42 -7.62 0.16 6.19
CA LEU A 42 -8.96 -0.10 5.70
C LEU A 42 -9.83 -0.64 6.83
N ALA A 43 -11.09 -0.21 6.87
CA ALA A 43 -12.07 -0.71 7.82
C ALA A 43 -12.76 -1.99 7.31
N ASN A 44 -13.10 -2.03 6.01
CA ASN A 44 -13.75 -3.16 5.35
C ASN A 44 -13.17 -3.35 3.94
N PRO A 45 -12.45 -4.45 3.65
CA PRO A 45 -12.03 -5.46 4.62
C PRO A 45 -11.07 -4.86 5.68
N PRO A 46 -10.99 -5.44 6.88
CA PRO A 46 -10.01 -5.04 7.89
C PRO A 46 -8.59 -5.39 7.39
N LEU A 47 -7.93 -4.42 6.76
CA LEU A 47 -6.63 -4.57 6.11
C LEU A 47 -5.73 -3.39 6.46
N ASN A 48 -4.50 -3.71 6.87
CA ASN A 48 -3.41 -2.76 6.95
C ASN A 48 -2.46 -3.05 5.79
N LEU A 49 -2.51 -2.21 4.76
CA LEU A 49 -1.67 -2.34 3.56
C LEU A 49 -0.53 -1.32 3.64
N THR A 50 0.70 -1.78 3.41
CA THR A 50 1.89 -0.94 3.36
C THR A 50 2.57 -1.10 2.00
N LEU A 51 3.04 0.02 1.45
CA LEU A 51 3.76 0.08 0.19
C LEU A 51 5.15 0.64 0.49
N GLU A 52 6.18 -0.08 0.08
CA GLU A 52 7.58 0.27 0.31
C GLU A 52 8.27 0.44 -1.05
N LEU A 53 8.86 1.61 -1.28
CA LEU A 53 9.60 1.87 -2.52
C LEU A 53 10.88 1.04 -2.51
N ASN A 54 10.97 0.10 -3.45
CA ASN A 54 12.16 -0.68 -3.69
C ASN A 54 12.56 -0.56 -5.17
N PRO A 55 13.47 0.37 -5.51
CA PRO A 55 13.86 0.63 -6.90
C PRO A 55 14.65 -0.52 -7.54
N ASN A 56 15.14 -1.47 -6.73
CA ASN A 56 15.94 -2.60 -7.18
C ASN A 56 15.10 -3.85 -7.47
N MET A 57 13.79 -3.80 -7.28
CA MET A 57 12.89 -4.89 -7.67
C MET A 57 12.83 -4.95 -9.20
N HIS A 58 13.37 -6.01 -9.78
CA HIS A 58 13.13 -6.32 -11.18
C HIS A 58 11.64 -6.64 -11.34
N SER A 59 10.96 -5.95 -12.26
CA SER A 59 9.59 -6.31 -12.66
C SER A 59 9.64 -7.73 -13.21
N GLY A 60 9.29 -8.71 -12.39
CA GLY A 60 9.21 -10.12 -12.78
C GLY A 60 8.02 -10.32 -13.70
N GLY A 61 8.17 -9.93 -14.97
CA GLY A 61 7.22 -10.14 -16.04
C GLY A 61 7.98 -10.49 -17.30
N THR A 62 8.06 -11.78 -17.60
CA THR A 62 8.32 -12.30 -18.95
C THR A 62 6.99 -12.57 -19.64
#